data_AF-A0A7X3QZD8-F1
#
_entry.id   AF-A0A7X3QZD8-F1
#
_cell.length_a   1.000
_cell.length_b   1.000
_cell.length_c   1.000
_cell.angle_alpha   90.00
_cell.angle_beta   90.00
_cell.angle_gamma   90.00
#
_symmetry.space_group_name_H-M   'P 1'
#
loop_
_entity.id
_entity.type
_entity.pdbx_description
1 polymer ?
#
loop_
_entity_poly.entity_id
_entity_poly.type
_entity_poly.pdbx_seq_one_letter_code
_entity_poly.pdbx_strand_id
1 'polypeptide(L)'
;DPSIWPFVAGLAIMLLTATLVWWARVEDQRSLSGPLLGASAAITLFSVAGWAYEDGRMRQKAREQEEHARQGARRTQVITFATAEGQLDTAVGEGGVIDAIQNAHDDLRAAPGFEDLRINVSSAEEGPSQVIVETTWSTAEDLAAFEETERAILDLISQHGDEVVAGSPQTFDMQVVRDTKDTTVRFSMGAAVSLFGALLVGGFAVGAGLNLFASEASGGEGGGFVPVELGPFVDTITIKASDFDYTEVTLPPGVEFTMTLDNQDDSVAHNIIFYQGDVAALDEPVLEGCISGCEDDGTAVRTELATGIIQHTFTFTTPPPGRYAFWCDVHPDTMIGMLIIEEGAPLPGEAPAADEPVEGEGEGETEGETAEAETEG
;
A
#
# COMPACT_ATOMS: atom_id res chain seq x y z
N ASP A 1 -13.87 -5.33 6.52
CA ASP A 1 -15.14 -6.08 6.37
C ASP A 1 -15.08 -7.46 7.01
N PRO A 2 -16.14 -7.91 7.70
CA PRO A 2 -16.22 -9.29 8.16
C PRO A 2 -16.26 -10.23 6.95
N SER A 3 -15.39 -11.23 6.95
CA SER A 3 -15.25 -12.14 5.80
C SER A 3 -16.57 -12.88 5.51
N ILE A 4 -16.92 -13.03 4.22
CA ILE A 4 -18.13 -13.75 3.76
C ILE A 4 -18.05 -15.28 3.96
N TRP A 5 -16.86 -15.80 4.24
CA TRP A 5 -16.56 -17.22 4.31
C TRP A 5 -17.41 -18.05 5.29
N PRO A 6 -17.77 -17.57 6.50
CA PRO A 6 -18.63 -18.31 7.41
C PRO A 6 -20.04 -18.53 6.85
N PHE A 7 -20.58 -17.56 6.10
CA PHE A 7 -21.86 -17.71 5.42
C PHE A 7 -21.78 -18.75 4.29
N VAL A 8 -20.72 -18.69 3.47
CA VAL A 8 -20.46 -19.65 2.40
C VAL A 8 -20.32 -21.07 2.96
N ALA A 9 -19.57 -21.24 4.06
CA ALA A 9 -19.42 -22.53 4.73
C ALA A 9 -20.74 -23.07 5.29
N GLY A 10 -21.56 -22.21 5.91
CA GLY A 10 -22.89 -22.58 6.40
C GLY A 10 -23.84 -23.04 5.27
N LEU A 11 -23.83 -22.32 4.13
CA LEU A 11 -24.61 -22.68 2.95
C LEU A 11 -24.16 -24.03 2.37
N ALA A 12 -22.85 -24.26 2.27
CA ALA A 12 -22.29 -25.50 1.76
C ALA A 12 -22.69 -26.72 2.63
N ILE A 13 -22.63 -26.58 3.95
CA ILE A 13 -23.05 -27.62 4.90
C ILE A 13 -24.56 -27.91 4.76
N MET A 14 -25.38 -26.86 4.62
CA MET A 14 -26.82 -27.02 4.42
C MET A 14 -27.13 -27.80 3.13
N LEU A 15 -26.48 -27.46 2.02
CA LEU A 15 -26.64 -28.15 0.74
C LEU A 15 -26.18 -29.61 0.82
N LEU A 16 -25.02 -29.88 1.42
CA LEU A 16 -24.53 -31.24 1.65
C LEU A 16 -25.51 -32.08 2.46
N THR A 17 -26.10 -31.49 3.50
CA THR A 17 -27.10 -32.16 4.32
C THR A 17 -28.37 -32.48 3.51
N ALA A 18 -28.87 -31.51 2.74
CA ALA A 18 -30.06 -31.72 1.89
C ALA A 18 -29.85 -32.85 0.89
N THR A 19 -28.66 -32.92 0.28
CA THR A 19 -28.26 -34.00 -0.64
C THR A 19 -28.19 -35.35 0.06
N LEU A 20 -27.60 -35.43 1.26
CA LEU A 20 -27.54 -36.67 2.06
C LEU A 20 -28.92 -37.17 2.48
N VAL A 21 -29.83 -36.25 2.81
CA VAL A 21 -31.22 -36.57 3.17
C VAL A 21 -31.99 -37.08 1.96
N TRP A 22 -31.81 -36.47 0.80
CA TRP A 22 -32.38 -36.96 -0.44
C TRP A 22 -31.89 -38.37 -0.77
N TRP A 23 -30.57 -38.60 -0.69
CA TRP A 23 -29.94 -39.90 -0.92
C TRP A 23 -30.47 -40.97 0.04
N ALA A 24 -30.49 -40.70 1.35
CA ALA A 24 -31.03 -41.63 2.36
C ALA A 24 -32.52 -41.96 2.16
N ARG A 25 -33.28 -41.08 1.49
CA ARG A 25 -34.70 -41.27 1.18
C ARG A 25 -34.91 -42.18 -0.04
N VAL A 26 -33.97 -42.18 -0.99
CA VAL A 26 -34.01 -43.00 -2.22
C VAL A 26 -33.58 -44.45 -1.92
N GLU A 27 -32.61 -44.68 -1.04
CA GLU A 27 -32.04 -46.00 -0.73
C GLU A 27 -32.80 -46.83 0.36
N ASP A 28 -34.02 -46.45 0.74
CA ASP A 28 -34.84 -47.09 1.81
C ASP A 28 -34.18 -47.14 3.22
N GLN A 29 -33.13 -46.36 3.46
CA GLN A 29 -32.47 -46.20 4.77
C GLN A 29 -33.18 -45.17 5.68
N ARG A 30 -34.49 -45.38 5.92
CA ARG A 30 -35.35 -44.40 6.59
C ARG A 30 -34.95 -44.08 8.05
N SER A 31 -34.27 -44.99 8.74
CA SER A 31 -33.91 -44.85 10.17
C SER A 31 -32.83 -43.81 10.46
N LEU A 32 -31.99 -43.45 9.48
CA LEU A 32 -30.85 -42.54 9.68
C LEU A 32 -31.16 -41.07 9.34
N SER A 33 -32.23 -40.81 8.57
CA SER A 33 -32.56 -39.47 8.06
C SER A 33 -32.90 -38.44 9.16
N GLY A 34 -33.63 -38.84 10.21
CA GLY A 34 -34.00 -37.96 11.32
C GLY A 34 -32.82 -37.48 12.16
N PRO A 35 -31.96 -38.39 12.67
CA PRO A 35 -30.77 -38.01 13.42
C PRO A 35 -29.79 -37.14 12.62
N LEU A 36 -29.61 -37.41 11.32
CA LEU A 36 -28.73 -36.61 10.46
C LEU A 36 -29.24 -35.18 10.26
N LEU A 37 -30.55 -35.00 10.05
CA LEU A 37 -31.18 -33.67 9.99
C LEU A 37 -31.09 -32.91 11.33
N GLY A 38 -31.25 -33.61 12.45
CA GLY A 38 -31.08 -33.03 13.77
C GLY A 38 -29.64 -32.55 14.01
N ALA A 39 -28.66 -33.38 13.65
CA ALA A 39 -27.25 -33.06 13.80
C ALA A 39 -26.83 -31.87 12.92
N SER A 40 -27.28 -31.81 11.66
CA SER A 40 -26.96 -30.68 10.78
C SER A 40 -27.58 -29.38 11.27
N ALA A 41 -28.84 -29.40 11.70
CA ALA A 41 -29.50 -28.21 12.23
C ALA A 41 -28.78 -27.69 13.49
N ALA A 42 -28.35 -28.60 14.38
CA ALA A 42 -27.57 -28.24 15.55
C ALA A 42 -26.22 -27.62 15.17
N ILE A 43 -25.47 -28.24 14.25
CA ILE A 43 -24.15 -27.72 13.80
C ILE A 43 -24.30 -26.32 13.18
N THR A 44 -25.32 -26.09 12.34
CA THR A 44 -25.59 -24.77 11.76
C THR A 44 -25.90 -23.74 12.83
N LEU A 45 -26.76 -24.08 13.80
CA LEU A 45 -27.09 -23.16 14.90
C LEU A 45 -25.87 -22.82 15.77
N PHE A 46 -25.02 -23.80 16.10
CA PHE A 46 -23.78 -23.57 16.84
C PHE A 46 -22.80 -22.69 16.05
N SER A 47 -22.72 -22.87 14.72
CA SER A 47 -21.84 -22.07 13.87
C SER A 47 -22.30 -20.61 13.80
N VAL A 48 -23.61 -20.37 13.62
CA VAL A 48 -24.18 -19.02 13.59
C VAL A 48 -24.05 -18.33 14.95
N ALA A 49 -24.32 -19.05 16.04
CA ALA A 49 -24.18 -18.52 17.39
C ALA A 49 -22.71 -18.18 17.72
N GLY A 50 -21.76 -19.05 17.31
CA GLY A 50 -20.33 -18.81 17.45
C GLY A 50 -19.88 -17.57 16.67
N TRP A 51 -20.33 -17.43 15.42
CA TRP A 51 -20.05 -16.25 14.60
C TRP A 51 -20.62 -14.97 15.23
N ALA A 52 -21.89 -14.97 15.65
CA ALA A 52 -22.52 -13.81 16.27
C ALA A 52 -21.81 -13.39 17.59
N TYR A 53 -21.35 -14.37 18.37
CA TYR A 53 -20.55 -14.12 19.57
C TYR A 53 -19.19 -13.50 19.24
N GLU A 54 -18.46 -14.05 18.27
CA GLU A 54 -17.17 -13.50 17.85
C GLU A 54 -17.32 -12.10 17.25
N ASP A 55 -18.30 -11.86 16.39
CA ASP A 55 -18.59 -10.55 15.81
C ASP A 55 -18.92 -9.52 16.89
N GLY A 56 -19.77 -9.88 17.87
CA GLY A 56 -20.06 -9.03 19.01
C GLY A 56 -18.80 -8.66 19.82
N ARG A 57 -17.93 -9.64 20.07
CA ARG A 57 -16.65 -9.42 20.77
C ARG A 57 -15.70 -8.53 19.97
N MET A 58 -15.62 -8.72 18.66
CA MET A 58 -14.76 -7.91 17.79
C MET A 58 -15.26 -6.47 17.71
N ARG A 59 -16.57 -6.25 17.62
CA ARG A 59 -17.17 -4.91 17.69
C ARG A 59 -16.90 -4.22 19.02
N GLN A 60 -16.94 -4.96 20.13
CA GLN A 60 -16.63 -4.39 21.44
C GLN A 60 -15.15 -3.95 21.50
N LYS A 61 -14.22 -4.82 21.08
CA LYS A 61 -12.80 -4.48 21.02
C LYS A 61 -12.51 -3.29 20.11
N ALA A 62 -13.19 -3.21 18.97
CA ALA A 62 -13.06 -2.09 18.04
C ALA A 62 -13.50 -0.77 18.70
N ARG A 63 -14.60 -0.78 19.47
CA ARG A 63 -15.06 0.40 20.22
C ARG A 63 -14.08 0.81 21.32
N GLU A 64 -13.57 -0.16 22.08
CA GLU A 64 -12.57 0.10 23.13
C GLU A 64 -11.28 0.69 22.52
N GLN A 65 -10.81 0.17 21.38
CA GLN A 65 -9.67 0.73 20.67
C GLN A 65 -9.96 2.13 20.10
N GLU A 66 -11.16 2.38 19.56
CA GLU A 66 -11.56 3.70 19.06
C GLU A 66 -11.60 4.74 20.19
N GLU A 67 -12.10 4.36 21.38
CA GLU A 67 -12.08 5.23 22.56
C GLU A 67 -10.66 5.52 23.05
N HIS A 68 -9.79 4.50 23.10
CA HIS A 68 -8.38 4.69 23.45
C HIS A 68 -7.62 5.53 22.43
N ALA A 69 -7.87 5.33 21.13
CA ALA A 69 -7.27 6.12 20.06
C ALA A 69 -7.72 7.58 20.14
N ARG A 70 -9.00 7.85 20.46
CA ARG A 70 -9.51 9.21 20.67
C ARG A 70 -8.85 9.93 21.84
N GLN A 71 -8.53 9.21 22.92
CA GLN A 71 -7.90 9.77 24.11
C GLN A 71 -6.40 10.03 23.91
N GLY A 72 -5.74 9.29 23.03
CA GLY A 72 -4.31 9.46 22.70
C GLY A 72 -4.02 10.22 21.40
N ALA A 73 -5.04 10.72 20.71
CA ALA A 73 -4.87 11.40 19.42
C ALA A 73 -4.33 12.81 19.62
N ARG A 74 -3.15 13.06 19.04
CA ARG A 74 -2.56 14.39 18.93
C ARG A 74 -3.47 15.31 18.14
N ARG A 75 -3.51 16.58 18.52
CA ARG A 75 -4.26 17.63 17.81
C ARG A 75 -3.30 18.59 17.14
N THR A 76 -3.60 18.93 15.90
CA THR A 76 -2.87 19.97 15.18
C THR A 76 -3.83 21.09 14.86
N GLN A 77 -3.55 22.29 15.33
CA GLN A 77 -4.26 23.49 14.92
C GLN A 77 -3.48 24.18 13.83
N VAL A 78 -4.14 24.48 12.72
CA VAL A 78 -3.58 25.16 11.55
C VAL A 78 -4.24 26.53 11.41
N ILE A 79 -3.45 27.59 11.46
CA ILE A 79 -3.89 28.96 11.26
C ILE A 79 -3.27 29.45 9.97
N THR A 80 -4.09 29.90 9.02
CA THR A 80 -3.62 30.44 7.75
C THR A 80 -3.98 31.92 7.66
N PHE A 81 -3.06 32.76 7.21
CA PHE A 81 -3.33 34.15 6.89
C PHE A 81 -2.49 34.60 5.69
N ALA A 82 -2.80 35.75 5.12
CA ALA A 82 -2.03 36.31 4.03
C ALA A 82 -1.39 37.64 4.45
N THR A 83 -0.14 37.86 4.06
CA THR A 83 0.52 39.17 4.18
C THR A 83 0.28 39.96 2.91
N ALA A 84 0.12 41.28 3.02
CA ALA A 84 -0.06 42.12 1.84
C ALA A 84 1.16 42.07 0.89
N GLU A 85 0.93 42.37 -0.37
CA GLU A 85 1.98 42.41 -1.40
C GLU A 85 3.12 43.36 -0.97
N GLY A 86 4.36 42.87 -1.05
CA GLY A 86 5.56 43.61 -0.64
C GLY A 86 5.71 43.82 0.87
N GLN A 87 4.85 43.23 1.71
CA GLN A 87 4.97 43.31 3.18
C GLN A 87 5.66 42.09 3.80
N LEU A 88 6.05 41.09 3.02
CA LEU A 88 6.63 39.86 3.57
C LEU A 88 7.94 40.12 4.34
N ASP A 89 8.82 40.96 3.80
CA ASP A 89 10.08 41.32 4.48
C ASP A 89 9.83 42.05 5.81
N THR A 90 8.80 42.90 5.88
CA THR A 90 8.36 43.55 7.12
C THR A 90 7.83 42.53 8.11
N ALA A 91 7.00 41.59 7.64
CA ALA A 91 6.38 40.56 8.47
C ALA A 91 7.39 39.60 9.08
N VAL A 92 8.47 39.27 8.36
CA VAL A 92 9.58 38.43 8.84
C VAL A 92 10.61 39.23 9.66
N GLY A 93 10.68 40.54 9.46
CA GLY A 93 11.62 41.42 10.16
C GLY A 93 11.35 41.56 11.65
N GLU A 94 12.32 42.11 12.39
CA GLU A 94 12.22 42.35 13.84
C GLU A 94 10.96 43.16 14.17
N GLY A 95 10.07 42.58 14.98
CA GLY A 95 8.80 43.18 15.36
C GLY A 95 7.69 43.08 14.30
N GLY A 96 7.85 42.27 13.25
CA GLY A 96 6.77 41.90 12.33
C GLY A 96 5.92 40.74 12.85
N VAL A 97 4.79 40.46 12.19
CA VAL A 97 3.83 39.43 12.65
C VAL A 97 4.42 38.02 12.69
N ILE A 98 5.27 37.65 11.73
CA ILE A 98 5.89 36.31 11.69
C ILE A 98 6.95 36.20 12.78
N ASP A 99 7.76 37.25 12.97
CA ASP A 99 8.74 37.34 14.07
C ASP A 99 8.05 37.28 15.44
N ALA A 100 6.92 37.96 15.63
CA ALA A 100 6.14 37.92 16.85
C ALA A 100 5.61 36.50 17.16
N ILE A 101 5.13 35.77 16.15
CA ILE A 101 4.68 34.37 16.30
C ILE A 101 5.87 33.45 16.60
N GLN A 102 7.02 33.65 15.96
CA GLN A 102 8.25 32.90 16.25
C GLN A 102 8.75 33.15 17.68
N ASN A 103 8.70 34.38 18.16
CA ASN A 103 9.11 34.73 19.51
C ASN A 103 8.12 34.23 20.57
N ALA A 104 6.84 34.08 20.22
CA ALA A 104 5.85 33.43 21.08
C ALA A 104 6.09 31.92 21.25
N HIS A 105 7.00 31.31 20.49
CA HIS A 105 7.35 29.89 20.60
C HIS A 105 7.85 29.48 21.97
N ASP A 106 8.60 30.33 22.66
CA ASP A 106 9.11 30.01 23.99
C ASP A 106 7.98 29.95 25.05
N ASP A 107 6.97 30.81 24.90
CA ASP A 107 5.75 30.78 25.73
C ASP A 107 4.89 29.55 25.39
N LEU A 108 4.79 29.19 24.11
CA LEU A 108 4.11 27.98 23.64
C LEU A 108 4.76 26.71 24.20
N ARG A 109 6.10 26.62 24.17
CA ARG A 109 6.85 25.49 24.76
C ARG A 109 6.63 25.32 26.26
N ALA A 110 6.29 26.39 26.97
CA ALA A 110 5.96 26.32 28.38
C ALA A 110 4.52 25.85 28.65
N ALA A 111 3.66 25.83 27.62
CA ALA A 111 2.27 25.40 27.76
C ALA A 111 2.18 23.88 27.95
N PRO A 112 1.31 23.40 28.87
CA PRO A 112 1.06 21.98 29.03
C PRO A 112 0.60 21.34 27.72
N GLY A 113 1.23 20.22 27.36
CA GLY A 113 0.84 19.42 26.20
C GLY A 113 1.21 20.01 24.84
N PHE A 114 1.89 21.15 24.77
CA PHE A 114 2.46 21.64 23.51
C PHE A 114 3.61 20.72 23.07
N GLU A 115 3.57 20.30 21.80
CA GLU A 115 4.60 19.44 21.21
C GLU A 115 5.44 20.19 20.18
N ASP A 116 4.82 20.97 19.28
CA ASP A 116 5.53 21.60 18.16
C ASP A 116 4.83 22.85 17.60
N LEU A 117 5.61 23.74 16.97
CA LEU A 117 5.16 24.89 16.18
C LEU A 117 5.92 24.91 14.87
N ARG A 118 5.20 24.95 13.75
CA ARG A 118 5.75 25.10 12.41
C ARG A 118 5.14 26.30 11.72
N ILE A 119 5.96 27.08 11.02
CA ILE A 119 5.51 28.22 10.22
C ILE A 119 6.00 27.99 8.79
N ASN A 120 5.08 27.87 7.85
CA ASN A 120 5.39 27.75 6.42
C ASN A 120 4.94 29.05 5.73
N VAL A 121 5.84 29.63 4.95
CA VAL A 121 5.60 30.87 4.21
C VAL A 121 5.72 30.58 2.72
N SER A 122 4.63 30.83 1.98
CA SER A 122 4.59 30.75 0.53
C SER A 122 4.64 32.16 -0.04
N SER A 123 5.83 32.58 -0.49
CA SER A 123 6.03 33.88 -1.12
C SER A 123 5.43 33.91 -2.54
N ALA A 124 4.77 35.00 -2.89
CA ALA A 124 4.34 35.27 -4.25
C ALA A 124 5.16 36.42 -4.85
N GLU A 125 5.59 36.31 -6.11
CA GLU A 125 6.29 37.40 -6.83
C GLU A 125 5.35 38.59 -7.10
N GLU A 126 4.07 38.31 -7.33
CA GLU A 126 3.00 39.29 -7.50
C GLU A 126 1.82 38.89 -6.60
N GLY A 127 1.29 39.84 -5.82
CA GLY A 127 0.16 39.61 -4.91
C GLY A 127 0.52 39.22 -3.46
N PRO A 128 -0.47 38.79 -2.67
CA PRO A 128 -0.28 38.51 -1.24
C PRO A 128 0.48 37.20 -1.03
N SER A 129 1.37 37.18 -0.03
CA SER A 129 2.07 35.95 0.37
C SER A 129 1.24 35.20 1.40
N GLN A 130 1.22 33.87 1.33
CA GLN A 130 0.45 33.03 2.25
C GLN A 130 1.32 32.53 3.39
N VAL A 131 0.80 32.57 4.61
CA VAL A 131 1.45 32.05 5.81
C VAL A 131 0.56 31.00 6.45
N ILE A 132 1.16 29.87 6.80
CA ILE A 132 0.51 28.76 7.50
C ILE A 132 1.28 28.54 8.80
N VAL A 133 0.56 28.56 9.92
CA VAL A 133 1.09 28.34 11.26
C VAL A 133 0.42 27.10 11.82
N GLU A 134 1.20 26.09 12.16
CA GLU A 134 0.74 24.81 12.68
C GLU A 134 1.23 24.67 14.12
N THR A 135 0.33 24.35 15.05
CA THR A 135 0.70 23.97 16.42
C THR A 135 0.22 22.57 16.72
N THR A 136 1.07 21.74 17.29
CA THR A 136 0.75 20.36 17.67
C THR A 136 0.67 20.21 19.18
N TRP A 137 -0.36 19.51 19.63
CA TRP A 137 -0.73 19.32 21.03
C TRP A 137 -0.95 17.84 21.34
N SER A 138 -0.56 17.41 22.54
CA SER A 138 -0.69 16.02 22.99
C SER A 138 -2.14 15.58 23.14
N THR A 139 -3.03 16.48 23.55
CA THR A 139 -4.45 16.20 23.74
C THR A 139 -5.34 17.34 23.28
N ALA A 140 -6.64 17.05 23.10
CA ALA A 140 -7.64 18.07 22.80
C ALA A 140 -7.91 19.01 23.99
N GLU A 141 -7.71 18.53 25.21
CA GLU A 141 -7.92 19.31 26.43
C GLU A 141 -6.82 20.35 26.60
N ASP A 142 -5.57 19.99 26.27
CA ASP A 142 -4.43 20.90 26.28
C ASP A 142 -4.59 22.04 25.26
N LEU A 143 -4.99 21.71 24.02
CA LEU A 143 -5.30 22.70 22.99
C LEU A 143 -6.43 23.64 23.43
N ALA A 144 -7.55 23.09 23.92
CA ALA A 144 -8.69 23.90 24.36
C ALA A 144 -8.32 24.81 25.55
N ALA A 145 -7.51 24.32 26.50
CA ALA A 145 -7.02 25.12 27.61
C ALA A 145 -6.11 26.27 27.13
N PHE A 146 -5.28 26.03 26.12
CA PHE A 146 -4.45 27.06 25.51
C PHE A 146 -5.32 28.14 24.83
N GLU A 147 -6.30 27.75 24.03
CA GLU A 147 -7.24 28.68 23.38
C GLU A 147 -8.01 29.54 24.38
N GLU A 148 -8.39 28.97 25.54
CA GLU A 148 -9.12 29.69 26.59
C GLU A 148 -8.24 30.72 27.33
N THR A 149 -6.91 30.56 27.32
CA THR A 149 -5.97 31.46 28.02
C THR A 149 -5.63 32.76 27.28
N GLU A 150 -6.34 33.11 26.19
CA GLU A 150 -6.27 34.40 25.47
C GLU A 150 -4.86 34.80 24.95
N ARG A 151 -3.92 33.87 24.83
CA ARG A 151 -2.63 34.07 24.13
C ARG A 151 -2.58 33.35 22.80
N ALA A 152 -3.71 33.31 22.12
CA ALA A 152 -3.83 32.66 20.82
C ALA A 152 -2.94 33.39 19.80
N ILE A 153 -2.33 32.62 18.91
CA ILE A 153 -1.63 33.14 17.74
C ILE A 153 -2.51 34.13 16.95
N LEU A 154 -3.84 33.96 17.00
CA LEU A 154 -4.81 34.90 16.43
C LEU A 154 -4.77 36.30 17.04
N ASP A 155 -4.45 36.44 18.33
CA ASP A 155 -4.31 37.75 18.96
C ASP A 155 -3.05 38.45 18.46
N LEU A 156 -1.94 37.72 18.33
CA LEU A 156 -0.71 38.24 17.70
C LEU A 156 -0.99 38.69 16.26
N ILE A 157 -1.68 37.87 15.46
CA ILE A 157 -2.09 38.24 14.09
C ILE A 157 -2.97 39.50 14.09
N SER A 158 -3.86 39.63 15.07
CA SER A 158 -4.77 40.79 15.18
C SER A 158 -4.03 42.07 15.59
N GLN A 159 -2.98 41.96 16.40
CA GLN A 159 -2.12 43.09 16.78
C GLN A 159 -1.32 43.67 15.61
N HIS A 160 -1.03 42.84 14.60
CA HIS A 160 -0.33 43.20 13.35
C HIS A 160 -1.28 43.29 12.14
N GLY A 161 -2.52 43.75 12.36
CA GLY A 161 -3.54 43.79 11.31
C GLY A 161 -3.24 44.69 10.11
N ASP A 162 -2.20 45.53 10.18
CA ASP A 162 -1.68 46.35 9.08
C ASP A 162 -0.77 45.57 8.12
N GLU A 163 -0.14 44.49 8.59
CA GLU A 163 0.68 43.57 7.78
C GLU A 163 -0.16 42.45 7.15
N VAL A 164 -1.30 42.15 7.77
CA VAL A 164 -2.18 41.03 7.43
C VAL A 164 -3.34 41.48 6.55
N VAL A 165 -3.60 40.76 5.46
CA VAL A 165 -4.74 41.02 4.58
C VAL A 165 -6.04 40.81 5.37
N ALA A 166 -6.87 41.86 5.44
CA ALA A 166 -8.12 41.82 6.19
C ALA A 166 -9.03 40.67 5.75
N GLY A 167 -9.48 39.86 6.71
CA GLY A 167 -10.34 38.70 6.47
C GLY A 167 -9.63 37.46 5.92
N SER A 168 -8.30 37.49 5.77
CA SER A 168 -7.50 36.32 5.41
C SER A 168 -7.25 35.31 6.54
N PRO A 169 -7.25 35.66 7.85
CA PRO A 169 -7.05 34.68 8.90
C PRO A 169 -8.16 33.61 8.91
N GLN A 170 -7.76 32.34 8.87
CA GLN A 170 -8.62 31.17 9.01
C GLN A 170 -7.96 30.18 9.97
N THR A 171 -8.76 29.46 10.74
CA THR A 171 -8.28 28.49 11.74
C THR A 171 -8.96 27.16 11.50
N PHE A 172 -8.17 26.09 11.49
CA PHE A 172 -8.60 24.73 11.26
C PHE A 172 -8.04 23.82 12.35
N ASP A 173 -8.90 23.06 13.01
CA ASP A 173 -8.46 22.07 13.99
C ASP A 173 -8.51 20.69 13.37
N MET A 174 -7.35 20.03 13.30
CA MET A 174 -7.19 18.69 12.77
C MET A 174 -6.90 17.68 13.88
N GLN A 175 -7.49 16.49 13.76
CA GLN A 175 -7.16 15.35 14.61
C GLN A 175 -6.23 14.44 13.84
N VAL A 176 -5.00 14.23 14.32
CA VAL A 176 -4.10 13.25 13.74
C VAL A 176 -4.32 11.94 14.48
N VAL A 177 -5.25 11.13 13.98
CA VAL A 177 -5.44 9.76 14.46
C VAL A 177 -4.42 8.88 13.73
N ARG A 178 -3.24 8.67 14.33
CA ARG A 178 -2.37 7.56 13.91
C ARG A 178 -3.02 6.26 14.38
N ASP A 179 -3.80 5.63 13.51
CA ASP A 179 -4.28 4.26 13.69
C ASP A 179 -3.09 3.31 13.48
N THR A 180 -2.25 3.12 14.49
CA THR A 180 -1.27 2.03 14.51
C THR A 180 -2.02 0.71 14.59
N LYS A 181 -2.46 0.19 13.44
CA LYS A 181 -2.97 -1.18 13.35
C LYS A 181 -1.81 -2.15 13.55
N ASP A 182 -1.80 -2.75 14.73
CA ASP A 182 -1.19 -4.06 14.97
C ASP A 182 -1.84 -5.08 14.01
N THR A 183 -1.25 -5.29 12.83
CA THR A 183 -1.69 -6.30 11.85
C THR A 183 -1.11 -7.68 12.19
N THR A 184 -1.10 -8.05 13.47
CA THR A 184 -0.97 -9.47 13.83
C THR A 184 -2.30 -10.16 13.59
N VAL A 185 -2.51 -10.63 12.35
CA VAL A 185 -3.60 -11.54 11.99
C VAL A 185 -3.37 -12.87 12.70
N ARG A 186 -3.76 -12.94 13.98
CA ARG A 186 -3.86 -14.20 14.71
C ARG A 186 -5.16 -14.86 14.28
N PHE A 187 -5.07 -15.77 13.31
CA PHE A 187 -6.13 -16.74 13.06
C PHE A 187 -6.49 -17.39 14.39
N SER A 188 -7.73 -17.17 14.86
CA SER A 188 -8.20 -17.82 16.07
C SER A 188 -8.21 -19.33 15.80
N MET A 189 -7.72 -20.10 16.76
CA MET A 189 -7.63 -21.57 16.68
C MET A 189 -9.00 -22.24 16.37
N GLY A 190 -10.10 -21.50 16.52
CA GLY A 190 -11.46 -21.92 16.13
C GLY A 190 -11.67 -22.07 14.61
N ALA A 191 -11.07 -21.21 13.78
CA ALA A 191 -11.20 -21.30 12.32
C ALA A 191 -10.43 -22.48 11.71
N ALA A 192 -9.32 -22.87 12.34
CA ALA A 192 -8.54 -24.05 11.93
C ALA A 192 -9.27 -25.36 12.25
N VAL A 193 -9.98 -25.43 13.38
CA VAL A 193 -10.73 -26.63 13.80
C VAL A 193 -11.97 -26.86 12.93
N SER A 194 -12.66 -25.80 12.49
CA SER A 194 -13.80 -25.94 11.56
C SER A 194 -13.37 -26.37 10.16
N LEU A 195 -12.20 -25.94 9.67
CA LEU A 195 -11.65 -26.40 8.39
C LEU A 195 -11.23 -27.88 8.43
N PHE A 196 -10.58 -28.33 9.52
CA PHE A 196 -10.18 -29.74 9.69
C PHE A 196 -11.39 -30.67 9.97
N GLY A 197 -12.41 -30.18 10.68
CA GLY A 197 -13.65 -30.92 10.89
C GLY A 197 -14.43 -31.17 9.59
N ALA A 198 -14.45 -30.20 8.68
CA ALA A 198 -15.08 -30.35 7.36
C ALA A 198 -14.36 -31.37 6.46
N LEU A 199 -13.04 -31.46 6.55
CA LEU A 199 -12.21 -32.42 5.80
C LEU A 199 -12.40 -33.87 6.27
N LEU A 200 -12.60 -34.10 7.57
CA LEU A 200 -12.81 -35.46 8.11
C LEU A 200 -14.20 -36.04 7.81
N VAL A 201 -15.22 -35.19 7.66
CA VAL A 201 -16.57 -35.62 7.28
C VAL A 201 -16.72 -35.73 5.76
N GLY A 202 -15.98 -34.93 4.97
CA GLY A 202 -15.94 -35.02 3.50
C GLY A 202 -15.04 -36.12 2.93
N GLY A 203 -14.05 -36.60 3.71
CA GLY A 203 -13.02 -37.53 3.26
C GLY A 203 -13.47 -38.96 2.92
N PHE A 204 -14.73 -39.34 3.20
CA PHE A 204 -15.24 -40.68 2.87
C PHE A 204 -16.05 -40.75 1.56
N ALA A 205 -16.24 -39.65 0.84
CA ALA A 205 -17.02 -39.61 -0.40
C ALA A 205 -16.19 -39.53 -1.71
N VAL A 206 -14.86 -39.41 -1.64
CA VAL A 206 -13.99 -39.22 -2.83
C VAL A 206 -13.35 -40.54 -3.32
N GLY A 207 -13.90 -41.70 -2.91
CA GLY A 207 -13.39 -43.01 -3.33
C GLY A 207 -13.95 -43.56 -4.66
N ALA A 208 -14.97 -42.91 -5.26
CA ALA A 208 -15.70 -43.50 -6.40
C ALA A 208 -15.87 -42.58 -7.63
N GLY A 209 -15.26 -41.39 -7.64
CA GLY A 209 -15.52 -40.37 -8.68
C GLY A 209 -14.36 -40.01 -9.62
N LEU A 210 -13.17 -40.59 -9.46
CA LEU A 210 -11.95 -40.17 -10.19
C LEU A 210 -11.54 -41.07 -11.38
N ASN A 211 -12.48 -41.79 -12.01
CA ASN A 211 -12.19 -42.66 -13.16
C ASN A 211 -12.80 -42.20 -14.50
N LEU A 212 -13.17 -40.92 -14.65
CA LEU A 212 -13.84 -40.44 -15.87
C LEU A 212 -13.11 -39.36 -16.67
N PHE A 213 -11.84 -39.05 -16.36
CA PHE A 213 -11.02 -38.15 -17.18
C PHE A 213 -9.57 -38.62 -17.42
N ALA A 214 -9.31 -39.93 -17.30
CA ALA A 214 -8.02 -40.52 -17.63
C ALA A 214 -8.08 -41.33 -18.93
N SER A 215 -8.44 -40.70 -20.04
CA SER A 215 -8.21 -41.25 -21.37
C SER A 215 -8.27 -40.17 -22.45
N GLU A 216 -7.29 -39.27 -22.43
CA GLU A 216 -6.69 -38.64 -23.62
C GLU A 216 -5.50 -37.80 -23.17
N ALA A 217 -4.37 -38.49 -22.96
CA ALA A 217 -3.07 -37.86 -22.76
C ALA A 217 -2.06 -38.62 -23.62
N SER A 218 -1.91 -38.16 -24.87
CA SER A 218 -0.69 -38.36 -25.64
C SER A 218 -0.34 -37.03 -26.32
N GLY A 219 0.66 -36.34 -25.77
CA GLY A 219 1.45 -35.32 -26.46
C GLY A 219 1.32 -33.90 -25.89
N GLY A 220 2.44 -33.38 -25.38
CA GLY A 220 2.75 -31.96 -25.41
C GLY A 220 3.00 -31.29 -24.06
N GLU A 221 4.27 -30.98 -23.79
CA GLU A 221 4.77 -30.03 -22.80
C GLU A 221 4.03 -28.68 -22.75
N GLY A 222 4.04 -28.03 -21.58
CA GLY A 222 3.73 -26.60 -21.45
C GLY A 222 3.20 -26.21 -20.08
N GLY A 223 4.10 -25.85 -19.15
CA GLY A 223 3.72 -25.20 -17.89
C GLY A 223 3.24 -23.77 -18.17
N GLY A 224 1.97 -23.51 -17.88
CA GLY A 224 1.36 -22.18 -17.98
C GLY A 224 1.79 -21.29 -16.83
N PHE A 225 2.82 -20.48 -17.07
CA PHE A 225 3.07 -19.23 -16.37
C PHE A 225 1.84 -18.33 -16.54
N VAL A 226 1.38 -17.66 -15.47
CA VAL A 226 0.44 -16.55 -15.63
C VAL A 226 1.28 -15.40 -16.18
N PRO A 227 1.06 -14.90 -17.40
CA PRO A 227 1.84 -13.78 -17.88
C PRO A 227 1.40 -12.56 -17.09
N VAL A 228 2.30 -12.03 -16.25
CA VAL A 228 2.26 -10.61 -15.92
C VAL A 228 2.44 -9.90 -17.25
N GLU A 229 1.43 -9.16 -17.69
CA GLU A 229 1.58 -8.21 -18.79
C GLU A 229 2.60 -7.16 -18.34
N LEU A 230 3.87 -7.36 -18.67
CA LEU A 230 4.82 -6.25 -18.74
C LEU A 230 4.40 -5.42 -19.96
N GLY A 231 3.45 -4.50 -19.72
CA GLY A 231 3.12 -3.42 -20.64
C GLY A 231 4.34 -2.51 -20.85
N PRO A 232 4.37 -1.74 -21.95
CA PRO A 232 5.56 -1.00 -22.34
C PRO A 232 5.85 0.11 -21.32
N PHE A 233 7.06 0.09 -20.74
CA PHE A 233 7.67 1.14 -19.91
C PHE A 233 6.84 1.63 -18.72
N VAL A 234 7.23 1.21 -17.52
CA VAL A 234 6.71 1.78 -16.27
C VAL A 234 7.55 3.01 -15.91
N ASP A 235 7.18 4.19 -16.42
CA ASP A 235 7.80 5.48 -16.02
C ASP A 235 7.12 6.11 -14.81
N THR A 236 5.99 5.55 -14.37
CA THR A 236 5.18 6.02 -13.25
C THR A 236 4.82 4.83 -12.36
N ILE A 237 5.18 4.92 -11.08
CA ILE A 237 4.70 4.01 -10.03
C ILE A 237 3.64 4.75 -9.24
N THR A 238 2.42 4.24 -9.23
CA THR A 238 1.29 4.80 -8.47
C THR A 238 1.19 4.11 -7.13
N ILE A 239 1.02 4.89 -6.07
CA ILE A 239 0.65 4.37 -4.76
C ILE A 239 -0.85 4.53 -4.55
N LYS A 240 -1.53 3.42 -4.24
CA LYS A 240 -2.92 3.40 -3.79
C LYS A 240 -3.06 2.54 -2.55
N ALA A 241 -3.50 3.13 -1.45
CA ALA A 241 -3.81 2.43 -0.19
C ALA A 241 -2.67 1.51 0.30
N SER A 242 -1.51 2.10 0.62
CA SER A 242 -0.31 1.39 1.07
C SER A 242 0.14 0.23 0.18
N ASP A 243 0.03 0.38 -1.14
CA ASP A 243 0.50 -0.60 -2.12
C ASP A 243 1.05 0.10 -3.37
N PHE A 244 2.06 -0.50 -4.01
CA PHE A 244 2.55 -0.07 -5.31
C PHE A 244 1.72 -0.76 -6.40
N ASP A 245 1.30 -0.01 -7.42
CA ASP A 245 0.61 -0.60 -8.58
C ASP A 245 1.49 -1.56 -9.39
N TYR A 246 2.82 -1.41 -9.31
CA TYR A 246 3.81 -2.33 -9.84
C TYR A 246 4.75 -2.85 -8.75
N THR A 247 4.87 -4.17 -8.67
CA THR A 247 5.81 -4.87 -7.77
C THR A 247 7.07 -5.35 -8.48
N GLU A 248 7.14 -5.21 -9.80
CA GLU A 248 8.31 -5.54 -10.61
C GLU A 248 8.49 -4.51 -11.72
N VAL A 249 9.71 -3.96 -11.83
CA VAL A 249 10.10 -2.98 -12.86
C VAL A 249 11.37 -3.52 -13.53
N THR A 250 11.38 -3.62 -14.86
CA THR A 250 12.53 -4.15 -15.61
C THR A 250 13.15 -3.06 -16.49
N LEU A 251 14.45 -2.82 -16.36
CA LEU A 251 15.19 -1.78 -17.08
C LEU A 251 16.56 -2.27 -17.58
N PRO A 252 17.13 -1.69 -18.65
CA PRO A 252 18.47 -2.01 -19.09
C PRO A 252 19.54 -1.39 -18.18
N PRO A 253 20.77 -1.95 -18.13
CA PRO A 253 21.84 -1.45 -17.27
C PRO A 253 22.46 -0.15 -17.80
N GLY A 254 22.88 0.73 -16.89
CA GLY A 254 23.68 1.93 -17.19
C GLY A 254 22.98 3.03 -17.98
N VAL A 255 21.65 3.10 -17.96
CA VAL A 255 20.88 4.14 -18.64
C VAL A 255 20.35 5.18 -17.66
N GLU A 256 20.18 6.42 -18.11
CA GLU A 256 19.43 7.42 -17.35
C GLU A 256 17.94 7.07 -17.41
N PHE A 257 17.32 6.94 -16.26
CA PHE A 257 15.91 6.62 -16.12
C PHE A 257 15.21 7.64 -15.25
N THR A 258 14.12 8.20 -15.76
CA THR A 258 13.23 9.10 -15.02
C THR A 258 11.99 8.33 -14.60
N MET A 259 11.69 8.37 -13.31
CA MET A 259 10.53 7.73 -12.70
C MET A 259 9.68 8.78 -11.99
N THR A 260 8.37 8.62 -12.04
CA THR A 260 7.42 9.40 -11.25
C THR A 260 6.76 8.52 -10.20
N LEU A 261 6.87 8.93 -8.94
CA LEU A 261 6.05 8.39 -7.86
C LEU A 261 4.76 9.20 -7.78
N ASP A 262 3.61 8.59 -8.05
CA ASP A 262 2.29 9.21 -7.94
C ASP A 262 1.60 8.71 -6.67
N ASN A 263 1.75 9.45 -5.57
CA ASN A 263 1.07 9.15 -4.33
C ASN A 263 -0.40 9.59 -4.44
N GLN A 264 -1.33 8.63 -4.51
CA GLN A 264 -2.78 8.91 -4.49
C GLN A 264 -3.43 8.66 -3.12
N ASP A 265 -2.62 8.42 -2.08
CA ASP A 265 -3.06 8.35 -0.69
C ASP A 265 -3.01 9.73 -0.04
N ASP A 266 -4.17 10.26 0.36
CA ASP A 266 -4.30 11.59 0.93
C ASP A 266 -3.93 11.66 2.43
N SER A 267 -3.72 10.50 3.05
CA SER A 267 -3.68 10.37 4.52
C SER A 267 -2.39 9.76 5.06
N VAL A 268 -1.67 9.00 4.24
CA VAL A 268 -0.43 8.32 4.63
C VAL A 268 0.74 8.85 3.81
N ALA A 269 1.85 9.12 4.49
CA ALA A 269 3.09 9.50 3.84
C ALA A 269 3.66 8.31 3.07
N HIS A 270 4.20 8.54 1.89
CA HIS A 270 4.91 7.50 1.16
C HIS A 270 6.17 8.04 0.50
N ASN A 271 7.15 7.16 0.36
CA ASN A 271 8.31 7.34 -0.51
C ASN A 271 8.62 6.04 -1.25
N ILE A 272 9.62 6.10 -2.10
CA ILE A 272 10.26 4.93 -2.67
C ILE A 272 11.77 5.02 -2.45
N ILE A 273 12.36 3.95 -1.92
CA ILE A 273 13.81 3.80 -1.72
C ILE A 273 14.27 2.52 -2.39
N PHE A 274 15.34 2.60 -3.17
CA PHE A 274 15.96 1.45 -3.83
C PHE A 274 17.19 0.99 -3.05
N TYR A 275 17.40 -0.32 -2.93
CA TYR A 275 18.53 -0.92 -2.20
C TYR A 275 19.51 -1.63 -3.12
N GLN A 276 20.78 -1.71 -2.73
CA GLN A 276 21.84 -2.47 -3.39
C GLN A 276 21.71 -3.98 -3.08
N GLY A 277 20.60 -4.61 -3.45
CA GLY A 277 20.40 -6.05 -3.22
C GLY A 277 18.96 -6.49 -3.42
N ASP A 278 18.71 -7.80 -3.42
CA ASP A 278 17.39 -8.39 -3.66
C ASP A 278 16.49 -8.44 -2.41
N VAL A 279 16.95 -7.85 -1.31
CA VAL A 279 16.25 -7.72 -0.05
C VAL A 279 16.26 -6.25 0.35
N ALA A 280 15.08 -5.70 0.63
CA ALA A 280 14.98 -4.40 1.27
C ALA A 280 15.07 -4.62 2.79
N ALA A 281 16.02 -3.96 3.43
CA ALA A 281 16.20 -3.99 4.87
C ALA A 281 16.83 -2.67 5.36
N LEU A 282 16.54 -2.29 6.61
CA LEU A 282 17.00 -1.02 7.20
C LEU A 282 18.54 -0.88 7.23
N ASP A 283 19.25 -2.00 7.26
CA ASP A 283 20.72 -2.06 7.31
C ASP A 283 21.36 -2.25 5.92
N GLU A 284 20.55 -2.39 4.86
CA GLU A 284 21.07 -2.60 3.50
C GLU A 284 21.49 -1.25 2.86
N PRO A 285 22.58 -1.24 2.08
CA PRO A 285 23.02 -0.02 1.44
C PRO A 285 21.98 0.45 0.42
N VAL A 286 21.60 1.72 0.48
CA VAL A 286 20.71 2.34 -0.50
C VAL A 286 21.44 2.42 -1.85
N LEU A 287 20.70 2.19 -2.93
CA LEU A 287 21.19 2.30 -4.29
C LEU A 287 21.67 3.74 -4.54
N GLU A 288 22.89 3.87 -5.07
CA GLU A 288 23.44 5.14 -5.51
C GLU A 288 23.23 5.33 -7.01
N GLY A 289 23.33 6.56 -7.49
CA GLY A 289 23.21 6.92 -8.89
C GLY A 289 22.10 7.91 -9.19
N CYS A 290 21.56 8.59 -8.17
CA CYS A 290 20.63 9.68 -8.41
C CYS A 290 21.28 10.81 -9.22
N ILE A 291 20.51 11.39 -10.12
CA ILE A 291 20.88 12.50 -10.99
C ILE A 291 20.12 13.76 -10.57
N SER A 292 18.81 13.63 -10.35
CA SER A 292 17.95 14.75 -9.97
C SER A 292 16.67 14.26 -9.27
N GLY A 293 16.10 15.12 -8.43
CA GLY A 293 14.81 14.84 -7.79
C GLY A 293 14.83 13.78 -6.69
N CYS A 294 15.97 13.32 -6.18
CA CYS A 294 16.00 12.47 -4.97
C CYS A 294 16.09 13.30 -3.68
N GLU A 295 15.74 12.70 -2.54
CA GLU A 295 15.90 13.29 -1.20
C GLU A 295 17.39 13.26 -0.76
N ASP A 296 17.89 14.43 -0.33
CA ASP A 296 19.23 14.75 0.22
C ASP A 296 20.49 14.29 -0.57
N ASP A 297 21.51 15.17 -0.58
CA ASP A 297 22.87 15.07 -1.18
C ASP A 297 22.99 14.62 -2.66
N GLY A 298 21.91 14.18 -3.30
CA GLY A 298 21.81 13.88 -4.72
C GLY A 298 22.44 12.56 -5.15
N THR A 299 22.86 11.67 -4.24
CA THR A 299 23.52 10.39 -4.61
C THR A 299 22.62 9.18 -4.44
N ALA A 300 21.82 9.11 -3.38
CA ALA A 300 20.94 7.99 -3.08
C ALA A 300 19.65 8.03 -3.92
N VAL A 301 19.23 6.89 -4.46
CA VAL A 301 17.97 6.76 -5.22
C VAL A 301 16.82 6.57 -4.23
N ARG A 302 16.32 7.70 -3.71
CA ARG A 302 15.19 7.79 -2.78
C ARG A 302 14.34 9.02 -3.05
N THR A 303 13.04 8.96 -2.80
CA THR A 303 12.19 10.17 -2.78
C THR A 303 11.96 10.66 -1.36
N GLU A 304 11.55 11.91 -1.21
CA GLU A 304 11.12 12.46 0.08
C GLU A 304 9.92 11.68 0.59
N LEU A 305 9.90 11.41 1.90
CA LEU A 305 8.72 10.87 2.57
C LEU A 305 7.65 11.94 2.72
N ALA A 306 6.64 11.90 1.85
CA ALA A 306 5.67 12.97 1.75
C ALA A 306 4.22 12.49 1.79
N THR A 307 3.37 13.26 2.49
CA THR A 307 1.96 12.97 2.75
C THR A 307 1.06 13.73 1.78
N GLY A 308 -0.06 13.12 1.39
CA GLY A 308 -1.06 13.75 0.55
C GLY A 308 -0.97 13.32 -0.91
N ILE A 309 -1.92 13.78 -1.72
CA ILE A 309 -1.93 13.49 -3.16
C ILE A 309 -0.86 14.35 -3.85
N ILE A 310 0.27 13.73 -4.19
CA ILE A 310 1.44 14.40 -4.74
C ILE A 310 2.15 13.53 -5.77
N GLN A 311 2.87 14.18 -6.67
CA GLN A 311 3.75 13.52 -7.62
C GLN A 311 5.19 13.94 -7.38
N HIS A 312 6.09 12.96 -7.36
CA HIS A 312 7.51 13.15 -7.19
C HIS A 312 8.26 12.54 -8.37
N THR A 313 8.86 13.37 -9.21
CA THR A 313 9.65 12.90 -10.36
C THR A 313 11.14 12.93 -10.00
N PHE A 314 11.82 11.82 -10.22
CA PHE A 314 13.24 11.66 -9.94
C PHE A 314 13.94 10.90 -11.07
N THR A 315 15.22 11.20 -11.27
CA THR A 315 16.05 10.61 -12.32
C THR A 315 17.28 9.98 -11.70
N PHE A 316 17.63 8.77 -12.14
CA PHE A 316 18.82 8.05 -11.69
C PHE A 316 19.45 7.23 -12.83
N THR A 317 20.71 6.84 -12.67
CA THR A 317 21.38 5.89 -13.56
C THR A 317 21.08 4.47 -13.10
N THR A 318 20.58 3.61 -13.98
CA THR A 318 20.32 2.21 -13.63
C THR A 318 21.63 1.47 -13.28
N PRO A 319 21.62 0.61 -12.25
CA PRO A 319 22.84 -0.10 -11.82
C PRO A 319 23.25 -1.20 -12.81
N PRO A 320 24.35 -1.95 -12.54
CA PRO A 320 24.67 -3.15 -13.30
C PRO A 320 23.55 -4.21 -13.25
N PRO A 321 23.57 -5.22 -14.14
CA PRO A 321 22.59 -6.30 -14.13
C PRO A 321 22.44 -6.97 -12.76
N GLY A 322 21.21 -7.17 -12.32
CA GLY A 322 20.92 -7.63 -10.97
C GLY A 322 19.47 -7.40 -10.54
N ARG A 323 19.19 -7.74 -9.29
CA ARG A 323 17.89 -7.54 -8.64
C ARG A 323 18.06 -6.58 -7.47
N TYR A 324 17.23 -5.56 -7.42
CA TYR A 324 17.31 -4.45 -6.47
C TYR A 324 15.95 -4.23 -5.87
N ALA A 325 15.78 -4.53 -4.59
CA ALA A 325 14.53 -4.33 -3.90
C ALA A 325 14.27 -2.83 -3.72
N PHE A 326 13.00 -2.44 -3.78
CA PHE A 326 12.56 -1.11 -3.40
C PHE A 326 11.39 -1.19 -2.44
N TRP A 327 11.27 -0.22 -1.53
CA TRP A 327 10.14 -0.17 -0.60
C TRP A 327 9.73 1.25 -0.22
N CYS A 328 8.68 1.36 0.59
CA CYS A 328 8.27 2.58 1.29
C CYS A 328 8.69 2.49 2.78
N ASP A 329 9.31 3.54 3.32
CA ASP A 329 9.87 3.57 4.69
C ASP A 329 8.86 3.31 5.79
N VAL A 330 7.63 3.78 5.60
CA VAL A 330 6.56 3.64 6.60
C VAL A 330 5.77 2.34 6.42
N HIS A 331 6.06 1.55 5.37
CA HIS A 331 5.45 0.25 5.09
C HIS A 331 6.48 -0.82 4.67
N PRO A 332 7.58 -1.02 5.43
CA PRO A 332 8.72 -1.83 4.99
C PRO A 332 8.39 -3.33 4.85
N ASP A 333 7.33 -3.82 5.48
CA ASP A 333 6.90 -5.22 5.41
C ASP A 333 5.85 -5.50 4.32
N THR A 334 5.19 -4.46 3.79
CA THR A 334 4.01 -4.62 2.94
C THR A 334 4.11 -3.90 1.59
N MET A 335 4.88 -2.82 1.50
CA MET A 335 5.11 -2.09 0.25
C MET A 335 6.52 -2.37 -0.24
N ILE A 336 6.70 -3.51 -0.90
CA ILE A 336 7.99 -3.95 -1.44
C ILE A 336 7.80 -4.30 -2.90
N GLY A 337 8.72 -3.85 -3.74
CA GLY A 337 8.83 -4.26 -5.13
C GLY A 337 10.28 -4.55 -5.52
N MET A 338 10.45 -4.93 -6.78
CA MET A 338 11.73 -5.36 -7.34
C MET A 338 12.04 -4.59 -8.62
N LEU A 339 13.19 -3.93 -8.63
CA LEU A 339 13.85 -3.45 -9.84
C LEU A 339 14.76 -4.56 -10.38
N ILE A 340 14.49 -5.02 -11.60
CA ILE A 340 15.27 -6.01 -12.32
C ILE A 340 16.06 -5.27 -13.40
N ILE A 341 17.38 -5.39 -13.34
CA ILE A 341 18.26 -4.91 -14.39
C ILE A 341 18.75 -6.08 -15.22
N GLU A 342 18.43 -6.09 -16.50
CA GLU A 342 18.85 -7.13 -17.44
C GLU A 342 19.21 -6.58 -18.83
N GLU A 343 20.12 -7.28 -19.48
CA GLU A 343 20.53 -6.96 -20.85
C GLU A 343 19.38 -7.24 -21.82
N GLY A 344 19.12 -6.32 -22.75
CA GLY A 344 18.03 -6.45 -23.72
C GLY A 344 16.64 -6.07 -23.21
N ALA A 345 16.54 -5.58 -21.96
CA ALA A 345 15.32 -4.92 -21.49
C ALA A 345 14.97 -3.72 -22.40
N PRO A 346 13.68 -3.44 -22.64
CA PRO A 346 13.25 -2.32 -23.47
C PRO A 346 13.88 -0.99 -22.99
N LEU A 347 14.33 -0.13 -23.90
CA LEU A 347 14.88 1.20 -23.56
C LEU A 347 13.77 2.23 -23.29
N PRO A 348 13.84 3.02 -22.20
CA PRO A 348 12.83 4.03 -21.87
C PRO A 348 12.47 4.90 -23.08
N GLY A 349 11.22 4.80 -23.57
CA GLY A 349 10.71 5.57 -24.71
C GLY A 349 10.84 4.92 -26.09
N GLU A 350 11.38 3.70 -26.18
CA GLU A 350 11.48 2.95 -27.44
C GLU A 350 10.33 1.94 -27.53
N ALA A 351 9.29 2.24 -28.33
CA ALA A 351 8.19 1.30 -28.57
C ALA A 351 8.76 -0.11 -28.89
N PRO A 352 8.15 -1.19 -28.36
CA PRO A 352 8.71 -2.53 -28.52
C PRO A 352 9.00 -2.78 -30.00
N ALA A 353 10.26 -3.11 -30.30
CA ALA A 353 10.64 -3.52 -31.64
C ALA A 353 9.75 -4.70 -32.00
N ALA A 354 8.90 -4.52 -33.01
CA ALA A 354 8.16 -5.63 -33.58
C ALA A 354 9.21 -6.65 -34.02
N ASP A 355 9.14 -7.87 -33.46
CA ASP A 355 9.96 -8.99 -33.90
C ASP A 355 9.92 -9.04 -35.43
N GLU A 356 11.02 -8.66 -36.08
CA GLU A 356 11.18 -8.94 -37.49
C GLU A 356 11.27 -10.46 -37.61
N PRO A 357 10.45 -11.08 -38.48
CA PRO A 357 10.51 -12.51 -38.67
C PRO A 357 11.90 -12.84 -39.21
N VAL A 358 12.64 -13.65 -38.46
CA VAL A 358 13.88 -14.27 -38.94
C VAL A 358 13.54 -15.02 -40.23
N GLU A 359 13.91 -14.45 -41.37
CA GLU A 359 13.87 -15.13 -42.65
C GLU A 359 14.79 -16.36 -42.55
N GLY A 360 14.16 -17.53 -42.55
CA GLY A 360 14.87 -18.80 -42.56
C GLY A 360 15.79 -18.89 -43.77
N GLU A 361 17.08 -19.02 -43.49
CA GLU A 361 18.09 -19.35 -44.47
C GLU A 361 17.73 -20.67 -45.16
N GLY A 362 17.56 -20.59 -46.48
CA GLY A 362 17.30 -21.74 -47.33
C GLY A 362 18.54 -22.61 -47.48
N GLU A 363 18.41 -23.88 -47.12
CA GLU A 363 19.31 -24.93 -47.60
C GLU A 363 18.65 -25.61 -48.80
N GLY A 364 19.19 -25.31 -49.98
CA GLY A 364 18.84 -25.97 -51.22
C GLY A 364 19.42 -27.39 -51.27
N GLU A 365 18.53 -28.37 -51.36
CA GLU A 365 18.87 -29.70 -51.87
C GLU A 365 19.23 -29.58 -53.36
N THR A 366 20.48 -29.91 -53.70
CA THR A 366 20.86 -30.30 -55.06
C THR A 366 21.44 -31.71 -55.02
N GLU A 367 20.87 -32.56 -55.85
CA GLU A 367 21.23 -33.95 -56.11
C GLU A 367 22.67 -34.10 -56.63
N GLY A 368 23.32 -35.23 -56.35
CA GLY A 368 24.66 -35.51 -56.90
C GLY A 368 25.32 -36.82 -56.47
N GLU A 369 24.78 -37.94 -56.94
CA GLU A 369 25.37 -39.27 -57.16
C GLU A 369 26.92 -39.40 -57.18
N THR A 370 27.49 -40.38 -56.46
CA THR A 370 28.35 -41.47 -57.03
C THR A 370 29.01 -42.41 -55.99
N ALA A 371 28.85 -43.71 -56.27
CA ALA A 371 29.82 -44.82 -56.17
C ALA A 371 30.36 -45.29 -54.80
N GLU A 372 29.77 -46.38 -54.27
CA GLU A 372 30.50 -47.38 -53.49
C GLU A 372 30.85 -48.59 -54.39
N ALA A 373 32.15 -48.82 -54.53
CA ALA A 373 32.72 -50.09 -54.94
C ALA A 373 33.42 -50.68 -53.72
N GLU A 374 32.86 -51.73 -53.13
CA GLU A 374 33.57 -52.61 -52.22
C GLU A 374 33.72 -53.99 -52.86
N THR A 375 34.97 -54.46 -52.80
CA THR A 375 35.41 -55.78 -53.21
C THR A 375 35.93 -56.49 -51.96
N GLU A 376 35.85 -57.82 -51.98
CA GLU A 376 36.49 -58.82 -51.10
C GLU A 376 35.67 -59.37 -49.93
N GLY A 377 35.36 -60.67 -50.05
CA GLY A 377 34.78 -61.54 -49.05
C GLY A 377 34.14 -62.80 -49.63
#